data_AF-A0A7D9M108-F1
#
_entry.id   AF-A0A7D9M108-F1
#
_cell.length_a   1.000
_cell.length_b   1.000
_cell.length_c   1.000
_cell.angle_alpha   90.00
_cell.angle_beta   90.00
_cell.angle_gamma   90.00
#
_symmetry.space_group_name_H-M   'P 1'
#
loop_
_entity.id
_entity.type
_entity.pdbx_description
1 polymer ?
#
loop_
_entity_poly.entity_id
_entity_poly.type
_entity_poly.pdbx_seq_one_letter_code
_entity_poly.pdbx_strand_id
1 'polypeptide(L)'
;ELSCTHCMVLTHNKQNHSCVSVEEVAQKQREILESSSATLDEKLSEGKKALNNISGVMKSLEENTSATKEKIKQQKENIAKSVVDKLDERAKKMYEEVDEIHDELHTELSQQHDEIKEYIDKVQGNFSRKEVDSWTLMVY
;
A
#
# COMPACT_ATOMS: atom_id res chain seq x y z
N GLU A 1 -61.47 15.57 33.87
CA GLU A 1 -62.22 14.68 34.79
C GLU A 1 -63.41 14.13 34.03
N LEU A 2 -63.61 12.81 34.03
CA LEU A 2 -64.86 12.24 33.52
C LEU A 2 -65.86 12.25 34.67
N SER A 3 -67.01 12.88 34.46
CA SER A 3 -68.07 12.92 35.45
C SER A 3 -69.38 12.43 34.83
N CYS A 4 -70.21 11.74 35.62
CA CYS A 4 -71.55 11.41 35.18
C CYS A 4 -72.45 12.66 35.30
N THR A 5 -73.61 12.63 34.64
CA THR A 5 -74.58 13.74 34.67
C THR A 5 -75.00 14.12 36.10
N HIS A 6 -75.09 13.16 37.01
CA HIS A 6 -75.42 13.42 38.41
C HIS A 6 -74.33 14.22 39.14
N CYS A 7 -73.05 13.84 38.99
CA CYS A 7 -71.93 14.57 39.57
C CYS A 7 -71.76 15.96 38.93
N MET A 8 -72.04 16.09 37.63
CA MET A 8 -72.02 17.37 36.92
C MET A 8 -72.97 18.39 37.59
N VAL A 9 -74.20 17.95 37.93
CA VAL A 9 -75.22 18.82 38.54
C VAL A 9 -74.95 19.11 40.02
N LEU A 10 -74.47 18.11 40.78
CA LEU A 10 -74.32 18.26 42.24
C LEU A 10 -72.97 18.83 42.68
N THR A 11 -71.91 18.60 41.90
CA THR A 11 -70.52 18.87 42.34
C THR A 11 -69.80 19.85 41.42
N HIS A 12 -70.03 19.77 40.10
CA HIS A 12 -69.34 20.61 39.11
C HIS A 12 -70.15 21.82 38.60
N ASN A 13 -71.32 22.10 39.18
CA ASN A 13 -72.21 23.23 38.81
C ASN A 13 -71.71 24.61 39.30
N LYS A 14 -70.57 24.71 39.99
CA LYS A 14 -69.97 26.00 40.33
C LYS A 14 -69.45 26.68 39.05
N GLN A 15 -69.78 27.96 38.88
CA GLN A 15 -69.73 28.77 37.64
C GLN A 15 -68.41 28.85 36.85
N ASN A 16 -67.36 28.09 37.20
CA ASN A 16 -66.04 28.16 36.56
C ASN A 16 -65.61 26.86 35.87
N HIS A 17 -66.46 25.84 35.77
CA HIS A 17 -66.13 24.58 35.10
C HIS A 17 -66.77 24.52 33.71
N SER A 18 -65.93 24.51 32.66
CA SER A 18 -66.40 24.28 31.29
C SER A 18 -66.63 22.77 31.09
N CYS A 19 -67.87 22.38 30.83
CA CYS A 19 -68.22 21.00 30.53
C CYS A 19 -68.32 20.80 29.00
N VAL A 20 -67.62 19.79 28.50
CA VAL A 20 -67.60 19.41 27.08
C VAL A 20 -68.04 17.96 26.98
N SER A 21 -68.73 17.59 25.90
CA SER A 21 -69.14 16.21 25.68
C SER A 21 -67.92 15.29 25.59
N VAL A 22 -68.05 14.06 26.10
CA VAL A 22 -66.97 13.06 25.99
C VAL A 22 -66.66 12.76 24.53
N GLU A 23 -67.68 12.82 23.67
CA GLU A 23 -67.55 12.61 22.22
C GLU A 23 -66.62 13.64 21.57
N GLU A 24 -66.80 14.94 21.84
CA GLU A 24 -65.94 16.00 21.31
C GLU A 24 -64.49 15.86 21.79
N VAL A 25 -64.28 15.51 23.06
CA VAL A 25 -62.94 15.31 23.62
C VAL A 25 -62.29 14.06 23.00
N ALA A 26 -63.05 12.97 22.85
CA ALA A 26 -62.57 11.74 22.23
C ALA A 26 -62.22 11.94 20.75
N GLN A 27 -63.02 12.72 20.01
CA GLN A 27 -62.74 13.07 18.63
C GLN A 27 -61.45 13.89 18.52
N LYS A 28 -61.31 14.98 19.29
CA LYS A 28 -60.08 15.79 19.29
C LYS A 28 -58.84 14.98 19.63
N GLN A 29 -58.94 14.11 20.64
CA GLN A 29 -57.82 13.25 21.02
C GLN A 29 -57.45 12.26 19.92
N ARG A 30 -58.45 11.71 19.21
CA ARG A 30 -58.22 10.83 18.06
C ARG A 30 -57.48 11.56 16.94
N GLU A 31 -57.93 12.75 16.56
CA GLU A 31 -57.28 13.57 15.52
C GLU A 31 -55.82 13.91 15.88
N ILE A 32 -55.57 14.26 17.14
CA ILE A 32 -54.20 14.52 17.64
C ILE A 32 -53.33 13.26 17.55
N LEU A 33 -53.87 12.10 17.93
CA LEU A 33 -53.15 10.82 17.87
C LEU A 33 -52.86 10.41 16.43
N GLU A 34 -53.82 10.57 15.52
CA GLU A 34 -53.64 10.28 14.09
C GLU A 34 -52.55 11.16 13.48
N SER A 35 -52.57 12.47 13.75
CA SER A 35 -51.53 13.41 13.31
C SER A 35 -50.15 13.06 13.87
N SER A 36 -50.09 12.72 15.16
CA SER A 36 -48.84 12.31 15.82
C SER A 36 -48.31 11.00 15.23
N SER A 37 -49.18 10.03 14.96
CA SER A 37 -48.81 8.76 14.33
C SER A 37 -48.24 8.97 12.93
N ALA A 38 -48.91 9.79 12.11
CA ALA A 38 -48.43 10.12 10.77
C ALA A 38 -47.03 10.78 10.80
N THR A 39 -46.81 11.70 11.76
CA THR A 39 -45.50 12.33 11.96
C THR A 39 -44.43 11.31 12.36
N LEU A 40 -44.77 10.36 13.25
CA LEU A 40 -43.84 9.30 13.66
C LEU A 40 -43.50 8.36 12.50
N ASP A 41 -44.46 8.01 11.66
CA ASP A 41 -44.25 7.17 10.48
C ASP A 41 -43.32 7.85 9.46
N GLU A 42 -43.50 9.15 9.22
CA GLU A 42 -42.61 9.95 8.37
C GLU A 42 -41.18 9.95 8.93
N LYS A 43 -41.01 10.26 10.21
CA LYS A 43 -39.69 10.26 10.87
C LYS A 43 -39.03 8.89 10.87
N LEU A 44 -39.81 7.82 11.03
CA LEU A 44 -39.32 6.46 10.94
C LEU A 44 -38.85 6.13 9.52
N SER A 45 -39.58 6.58 8.49
CA SER A 45 -39.21 6.42 7.09
C SER A 45 -37.91 7.17 6.74
N GLU A 46 -37.80 8.43 7.17
CA GLU A 46 -36.58 9.23 7.05
C GLU A 46 -35.39 8.56 7.73
N GLY A 47 -35.58 8.07 8.97
CA GLY A 47 -34.56 7.35 9.72
C GLY A 47 -34.08 6.09 9.00
N LYS A 48 -35.01 5.28 8.45
CA LYS A 48 -34.67 4.09 7.65
C LYS A 48 -33.87 4.45 6.39
N LYS A 49 -34.25 5.53 5.69
CA LYS A 49 -33.53 6.00 4.50
C LYS A 49 -32.12 6.47 4.86
N ALA A 50 -31.97 7.24 5.93
CA ALA A 50 -30.67 7.70 6.41
C ALA A 50 -29.77 6.53 6.81
N LEU A 51 -30.32 5.53 7.52
CA LEU A 51 -29.58 4.33 7.90
C LEU A 51 -29.07 3.56 6.68
N ASN A 52 -29.93 3.31 5.69
CA ASN A 52 -29.53 2.62 4.45
C ASN A 52 -28.42 3.38 3.70
N ASN A 53 -28.51 4.71 3.63
CA ASN A 53 -27.47 5.53 3.01
C ASN A 53 -26.14 5.41 3.75
N ILE A 54 -26.15 5.48 5.08
CA ILE A 54 -24.95 5.32 5.90
C ILE A 54 -24.34 3.93 5.70
N SER A 55 -25.15 2.87 5.73
CA SER A 55 -24.68 1.50 5.47
C SER A 55 -24.04 1.36 4.08
N GLY A 56 -24.62 2.01 3.06
CA GLY A 56 -24.04 2.05 1.72
C GLY A 56 -22.68 2.75 1.69
N VAL A 57 -22.56 3.90 2.34
CA VAL A 57 -21.28 4.64 2.44
C VAL A 57 -20.23 3.84 3.20
N MET A 58 -20.60 3.17 4.30
CA MET A 58 -19.68 2.31 5.06
C MET A 58 -19.13 1.17 4.21
N LYS A 59 -19.97 0.51 3.41
CA LYS A 59 -19.55 -0.55 2.50
C LYS A 59 -18.57 -0.02 1.44
N SER A 60 -18.90 1.10 0.81
CA SER A 60 -18.01 1.74 -0.18
C SER A 60 -16.66 2.15 0.44
N LEU A 61 -16.66 2.63 1.69
CA LEU A 61 -15.43 2.98 2.40
C LEU A 61 -14.54 1.76 2.62
N GLU A 62 -15.12 0.62 3.01
CA GLU A 62 -14.39 -0.63 3.22
C GLU A 62 -13.80 -1.19 1.92
N GLU A 63 -14.59 -1.19 0.84
CA GLU A 63 -14.15 -1.60 -0.50
C GLU A 63 -13.01 -0.71 -1.01
N ASN A 64 -13.17 0.62 -0.91
CA ASN A 64 -12.14 1.58 -1.35
C ASN A 64 -10.85 1.47 -0.53
N THR A 65 -10.97 1.25 0.78
CA THR A 65 -9.82 1.07 1.66
C THR A 65 -9.05 -0.19 1.29
N SER A 66 -9.76 -1.29 1.05
CA SER A 66 -9.16 -2.56 0.65
C SER A 66 -8.47 -2.47 -0.71
N ALA A 67 -9.14 -1.86 -1.70
CA ALA A 67 -8.57 -1.63 -3.03
C ALA A 67 -7.33 -0.73 -2.98
N THR A 68 -7.33 0.30 -2.13
CA THR A 68 -6.19 1.20 -1.97
C THR A 68 -4.99 0.48 -1.33
N LYS A 69 -5.22 -0.33 -0.30
CA LYS A 69 -4.17 -1.15 0.32
C LYS A 69 -3.52 -2.10 -0.69
N GLU A 70 -4.32 -2.74 -1.53
CA GLU A 70 -3.81 -3.66 -2.56
C GLU A 70 -3.00 -2.92 -3.64
N LYS A 71 -3.46 -1.76 -4.09
CA LYS A 71 -2.68 -0.90 -5.01
C LYS A 71 -1.34 -0.48 -4.42
N ILE A 72 -1.30 -0.10 -3.15
CA ILE A 72 -0.06 0.26 -2.45
C ILE A 72 0.90 -0.93 -2.42
N LYS A 73 0.41 -2.14 -2.13
CA LYS A 73 1.21 -3.37 -2.13
C LYS A 73 1.83 -3.65 -3.50
N GLN A 74 1.01 -3.61 -4.56
CA GLN A 74 1.46 -3.83 -5.94
C GLN A 74 2.48 -2.78 -6.39
N GLN A 75 2.26 -1.50 -6.05
CA GLN A 75 3.21 -0.44 -6.35
C GLN A 75 4.55 -0.66 -5.66
N LYS A 76 4.55 -1.07 -4.39
CA LYS A 76 5.77 -1.39 -3.64
C LYS A 76 6.55 -2.52 -4.31
N GLU A 77 5.87 -3.59 -4.70
CA GLU A 77 6.48 -4.74 -5.39
C GLU A 77 7.07 -4.35 -6.75
N ASN A 78 6.34 -3.55 -7.54
CA ASN A 78 6.80 -3.07 -8.84
C ASN A 78 8.03 -2.17 -8.74
N ILE A 79 8.05 -1.25 -7.76
CA ILE A 79 9.21 -0.37 -7.51
C ILE A 79 10.41 -1.21 -7.08
N ALA A 80 10.23 -2.15 -6.15
CA ALA A 80 11.32 -3.00 -5.67
C ALA A 80 11.92 -3.81 -6.83
N LYS A 81 11.08 -4.43 -7.66
CA LYS A 81 11.54 -5.16 -8.85
C LYS A 81 12.29 -4.25 -9.82
N SER A 82 11.74 -3.07 -10.14
CA SER A 82 12.39 -2.14 -11.06
C SER A 82 13.76 -1.65 -10.56
N VAL A 83 13.90 -1.45 -9.25
CA VAL A 83 15.18 -1.05 -8.65
C VAL A 83 16.18 -2.21 -8.71
N VAL A 84 15.76 -3.43 -8.37
CA VAL A 84 16.62 -4.63 -8.44
C VAL A 84 17.11 -4.85 -9.86
N ASP A 85 16.21 -4.84 -10.85
CA ASP A 85 16.56 -5.07 -12.26
C ASP A 85 17.63 -4.06 -12.75
N LYS A 86 17.49 -2.78 -12.37
CA LYS A 86 18.47 -1.72 -12.72
C LYS A 86 19.81 -1.88 -12.00
N LEU A 87 19.79 -2.34 -10.75
CA LEU A 87 21.02 -2.59 -10.00
C LEU A 87 21.77 -3.79 -10.59
N ASP A 88 21.06 -4.84 -10.96
CA ASP A 88 21.63 -6.03 -11.59
C ASP A 88 22.24 -5.70 -12.97
N GLU A 89 21.55 -4.91 -13.79
CA GLU A 89 22.07 -4.43 -15.08
C GLU A 89 23.37 -3.63 -14.89
N ARG A 90 23.38 -2.71 -13.92
CA ARG A 90 24.56 -1.89 -13.62
C ARG A 90 25.71 -2.73 -13.06
N ALA A 91 25.42 -3.68 -12.17
CA ALA A 91 26.43 -4.57 -11.61
C ALA A 91 27.06 -5.44 -12.70
N LYS A 92 26.24 -5.99 -13.61
CA LYS A 92 26.73 -6.77 -14.75
C LYS A 92 27.69 -5.95 -15.62
N LYS A 93 27.32 -4.71 -15.96
CA LYS A 93 28.20 -3.83 -16.74
C LYS A 93 29.52 -3.54 -16.03
N MET A 94 29.49 -3.33 -14.71
CA MET A 94 30.71 -3.13 -13.93
C MET A 94 31.59 -4.38 -13.89
N TYR A 95 31.01 -5.58 -13.86
CA TYR A 95 31.77 -6.82 -13.97
C TYR A 95 32.42 -6.97 -15.35
N GLU A 96 31.68 -6.69 -16.42
CA GLU A 96 32.22 -6.70 -17.79
C GLU A 96 33.40 -5.71 -17.94
N GLU A 97 33.28 -4.50 -17.40
CA GLU A 97 34.38 -3.51 -17.40
C GLU A 97 35.61 -3.99 -16.60
N VAL A 98 35.41 -4.69 -15.47
CA VAL A 98 36.52 -5.25 -14.68
C VAL A 98 37.21 -6.39 -15.42
N ASP A 99 36.43 -7.28 -16.05
CA ASP A 99 36.95 -8.40 -16.83
C ASP A 99 37.75 -7.91 -18.05
N GLU A 100 37.26 -6.89 -18.76
CA GLU A 100 37.98 -6.26 -19.87
C GLU A 100 39.33 -5.70 -19.43
N ILE A 101 39.36 -4.91 -18.33
CA ILE A 101 40.61 -4.35 -17.80
C ILE A 101 41.56 -5.46 -17.35
N HIS A 102 41.05 -6.49 -16.69
CA HIS A 102 41.85 -7.62 -16.24
C HIS A 102 42.51 -8.34 -17.42
N ASP A 103 41.75 -8.65 -18.47
CA ASP A 103 42.23 -9.40 -19.62
C ASP A 103 43.26 -8.59 -20.43
N GLU A 104 43.05 -7.28 -20.55
CA GLU A 104 44.00 -6.37 -21.21
C GLU A 104 45.33 -6.34 -20.46
N LEU A 105 45.30 -6.12 -19.14
CA LEU A 105 46.49 -6.11 -18.29
C LEU A 105 47.18 -7.48 -18.23
N HIS A 106 46.41 -8.57 -18.16
CA HIS A 106 46.95 -9.92 -18.14
C HIS A 106 47.69 -10.24 -19.44
N THR A 107 47.13 -9.82 -20.58
CA THR A 107 47.75 -10.01 -21.89
C THR A 107 49.06 -9.23 -21.99
N GLU A 108 49.07 -7.95 -21.60
CA GLU A 108 50.27 -7.12 -21.63
C GLU A 108 51.37 -7.68 -20.71
N LEU A 109 51.01 -8.09 -19.49
CA LEU A 109 51.96 -8.64 -18.53
C LEU A 109 52.52 -10.00 -18.99
N SER A 110 51.68 -10.84 -19.61
CA SER A 110 52.12 -12.13 -20.17
C SER A 110 53.12 -11.93 -21.31
N GLN A 111 52.87 -10.97 -22.19
CA GLN A 111 53.80 -10.64 -23.26
C GLN A 111 55.13 -10.12 -22.71
N GLN A 112 55.10 -9.20 -21.74
CA GLN A 112 56.31 -8.70 -21.09
C GLN A 112 57.11 -9.82 -20.41
N HIS A 113 56.42 -10.76 -19.75
CA HIS A 113 57.05 -11.93 -19.13
C HIS A 113 57.79 -12.78 -20.17
N ASP A 114 57.15 -13.08 -21.31
CA ASP A 114 57.73 -13.92 -22.35
C ASP A 114 58.93 -13.25 -23.02
N GLU A 115 58.87 -11.94 -23.28
CA GLU A 115 59.99 -11.16 -23.83
C GLU A 115 61.20 -11.16 -22.88
N ILE A 116 60.98 -10.97 -21.57
CA ILE A 116 62.04 -11.02 -20.55
C ILE A 116 62.65 -12.42 -20.46
N LYS A 117 61.81 -13.46 -20.50
CA LYS A 117 62.26 -14.85 -20.46
C LYS A 117 63.13 -15.18 -21.67
N GLU A 118 62.71 -14.81 -22.88
CA GLU A 118 63.49 -15.01 -24.10
C GLU A 118 64.84 -14.28 -24.02
N TYR A 119 64.86 -13.06 -23.49
CA TYR A 119 66.10 -12.32 -23.26
C TYR A 119 67.04 -13.05 -22.30
N ILE A 120 66.53 -13.56 -21.17
CA ILE A 120 67.32 -14.32 -20.19
C ILE A 120 67.90 -15.59 -20.83
N ASP A 121 67.07 -16.38 -21.53
CA ASP A 121 67.49 -17.61 -22.19
C ASP A 121 68.61 -17.34 -23.21
N LYS A 122 68.49 -16.24 -23.97
CA LYS A 122 69.52 -15.79 -24.92
C LYS A 122 70.81 -15.38 -24.23
N VAL A 123 70.75 -14.66 -23.12
CA VAL A 123 71.93 -14.27 -22.35
C VAL A 123 72.64 -15.51 -21.80
N GLN A 124 71.89 -16.41 -21.16
CA GLN A 124 72.43 -17.66 -20.60
C GLN A 124 73.09 -18.53 -21.68
N GLY A 125 72.43 -18.74 -22.82
CA GLY A 125 73.00 -19.51 -23.93
C GLY A 125 74.31 -18.93 -24.46
N ASN A 126 74.44 -17.61 -24.51
CA ASN A 126 75.70 -16.95 -24.91
C ASN A 126 76.82 -17.14 -23.87
N PHE A 127 76.50 -17.12 -22.58
CA PHE A 127 77.49 -17.37 -21.52
C PHE A 127 78.00 -18.82 -21.57
N SER A 128 77.10 -19.80 -21.69
CA SER A 128 77.49 -21.21 -21.80
C SER A 128 78.35 -21.48 -23.04
N ARG A 129 78.09 -20.79 -24.16
CA ARG A 129 78.91 -20.91 -25.37
C ARG A 129 80.32 -20.34 -25.20
N LYS A 130 80.45 -19.18 -24.56
CA LYS A 130 81.74 -18.56 -24.25
C LYS A 130 82.58 -19.38 -23.27
N GLU A 131 81.95 -20.05 -22.30
CA GLU A 131 82.66 -21.02 -21.46
C GLU A 131 83.21 -22.16 -22.32
N VAL A 132 82.39 -22.84 -23.14
CA VAL A 132 82.87 -23.94 -23.99
C VAL A 132 84.02 -23.50 -24.91
N ASP A 133 83.93 -22.32 -25.53
CA ASP A 133 84.99 -21.77 -26.39
C ASP A 133 86.29 -21.50 -25.59
N SER A 134 86.18 -20.98 -24.36
CA SER A 134 87.31 -20.74 -23.45
C SER A 134 88.01 -22.05 -23.03
N TRP A 135 87.24 -23.09 -22.69
CA TRP A 135 87.78 -24.41 -22.36
C TRP A 135 88.41 -25.09 -23.58
N THR A 136 87.86 -24.90 -24.78
CA THR A 136 88.43 -25.45 -26.03
C THR A 136 89.78 -24.81 -26.37
N LEU A 137 89.96 -23.51 -26.08
CA LEU A 137 91.22 -22.80 -26.26
C LEU A 137 92.30 -23.16 -25.23
N MET A 138 91.96 -23.75 -24.08
CA MET A 138 92.93 -24.20 -23.07
C MET A 138 93.44 -25.63 -23.28
N VAL A 139 92.80 -26.42 -24.15
CA VAL A 139 93.13 -27.85 -24.38
C VAL A 139 93.98 -28.05 -25.65
N TYR A 140 94.21 -27.00 -26.44
CA TYR A 140 95.20 -26.95 -27.53
C TYR A 140 96.44 -26.15 -27.12
#